data_AF-A0A5C4XYE9-F1
#
_entry.id   AF-A0A5C4XYE9-F1
#
_cell.length_a   1.000
_cell.length_b   1.000
_cell.length_c   1.000
_cell.angle_alpha   90.00
_cell.angle_beta   90.00
_cell.angle_gamma   90.00
#
_symmetry.space_group_name_H-M   'P 1'
#
loop_
_entity.id
_entity.type
_entity.pdbx_description
1 polymer ?
#
loop_
_entity_poly.entity_id
_entity_poly.type
_entity_poly.pdbx_seq_one_letter_code
_entity_poly.pdbx_strand_id
1 'polypeptide(L)'
;MPDPRAHRSEPQAPAPEHARHRAPRGTAVRRRTALLALGLVVVAAAVVAVAVARQPPGPPTSGPATSASTPSSASSAGSDGTGTGAAGSGADPSSAEGAVQAAAVWLAGQPGRAGQPGGVAVDPELYDDLASSAQLASRLVPAPVAAGSGDVAAQWVVAGPSLRDEAAPGSWTAQALAGSRTVAVFGDGDGRVEVRELDGTAASGEPVVPLAAGADRTTSPPVTSAPPRATATAADAAALAELQRNPRLDFSPRAREALRDQRVDLRLAALLAQLAAQQPLSVSDLPAGGGGTEPLRTVVIDGIAGQPVGADPDALAQLERQLTAQDPSYRATPQEERDGPAQVLRLVLPSAGV
;
A
#
# COMPACT_ATOMS: atom_id res chain seq x y z
N MET A 1 36.14 41.32 70.09
CA MET A 1 35.10 40.57 70.81
C MET A 1 34.61 39.43 69.91
N PRO A 2 35.08 38.21 70.15
CA PRO A 2 34.59 36.99 69.48
C PRO A 2 33.87 36.06 70.47
N ASP A 3 32.67 35.58 70.15
CA ASP A 3 32.06 34.32 70.64
C ASP A 3 30.64 34.11 70.06
N PRO A 4 30.03 32.91 70.07
CA PRO A 4 30.45 31.73 69.30
C PRO A 4 29.32 31.10 68.45
N ARG A 5 29.81 30.26 67.54
CA ARG A 5 29.18 29.18 66.77
C ARG A 5 27.93 28.56 67.40
N ALA A 6 26.81 28.62 66.67
CA ALA A 6 25.66 27.75 66.84
C ALA A 6 25.82 26.51 65.95
N HIS A 7 26.05 25.36 66.57
CA HIS A 7 25.98 24.03 65.96
C HIS A 7 24.54 23.73 65.56
N ARG A 8 24.28 23.61 64.25
CA ARG A 8 23.01 23.09 63.73
C ARG A 8 23.19 21.60 63.48
N SER A 9 22.61 20.79 64.36
CA SER A 9 22.51 19.34 64.22
C SER A 9 21.48 19.02 63.14
N GLU A 10 21.92 18.48 62.00
CA GLU A 10 21.03 17.88 61.01
C GLU A 10 20.65 16.45 61.43
N PRO A 11 19.36 16.08 61.40
CA PRO A 11 18.91 14.72 61.67
C PRO A 11 19.19 13.79 60.48
N GLN A 12 19.95 12.74 60.78
CA GLN A 12 20.30 11.62 59.92
C GLN A 12 19.07 10.75 59.63
N ALA A 13 18.62 10.71 58.38
CA ALA A 13 17.52 9.86 57.93
C ALA A 13 17.98 8.39 57.74
N PRO A 14 17.18 7.40 58.15
CA PRO A 14 17.54 5.99 58.09
C PRO A 14 17.44 5.39 56.69
N ALA A 15 18.36 4.47 56.38
CA ALA A 15 18.44 3.68 55.16
C ALA A 15 17.25 2.71 55.03
N PRO A 16 16.69 2.51 53.82
CA PRO A 16 15.78 1.41 53.56
C PRO A 16 16.55 0.13 53.21
N GLU A 17 16.73 -0.71 54.22
CA GLU A 17 16.99 -2.14 54.10
C GLU A 17 15.67 -2.85 53.80
N HIS A 18 15.54 -3.52 52.64
CA HIS A 18 14.76 -4.76 52.42
C HIS A 18 14.65 -5.11 50.92
N ALA A 19 15.72 -5.73 50.40
CA ALA A 19 15.65 -6.56 49.20
C ALA A 19 15.07 -7.93 49.59
N ARG A 20 13.76 -8.12 49.40
CA ARG A 20 13.13 -9.45 49.46
C ARG A 20 13.00 -10.03 48.06
N HIS A 21 13.79 -11.07 47.81
CA HIS A 21 13.67 -12.00 46.69
C HIS A 21 12.22 -12.48 46.52
N ARG A 22 11.62 -12.17 45.36
CA ARG A 22 10.42 -12.85 44.83
C ARG A 22 10.83 -13.62 43.59
N ALA A 23 10.79 -14.96 43.69
CA ALA A 23 11.00 -15.86 42.57
C ALA A 23 9.80 -15.82 41.59
N PRO A 24 10.01 -15.84 40.27
CA PRO A 24 8.93 -15.95 39.30
C PRO A 24 8.46 -17.41 39.18
N ARG A 25 7.25 -17.69 39.68
CA ARG A 25 6.45 -18.86 39.30
C ARG A 25 5.57 -18.46 38.11
N GLY A 26 5.81 -19.02 36.92
CA GLY A 26 4.99 -18.68 35.75
C GLY A 26 5.35 -19.39 34.44
N THR A 27 5.52 -20.72 34.42
CA THR A 27 5.78 -21.48 33.17
C THR A 27 4.67 -22.47 32.79
N ALA A 28 3.59 -22.59 33.56
CA ALA A 28 2.56 -23.60 33.30
C ALA A 28 1.52 -23.23 32.22
N VAL A 29 1.33 -21.94 31.90
CA VAL A 29 0.24 -21.51 30.99
C VAL A 29 0.62 -21.61 29.50
N ARG A 30 1.89 -21.49 29.15
CA ARG A 30 2.34 -21.51 27.73
C ARG A 30 2.24 -22.88 27.04
N ARG A 31 2.16 -24.00 27.78
CA ARG A 31 2.08 -25.33 27.17
C ARG A 31 0.67 -25.69 26.67
N ARG A 32 -0.39 -25.06 27.17
CA ARG A 32 -1.78 -25.38 26.76
C ARG A 32 -2.18 -24.73 25.44
N THR A 33 -1.68 -23.53 25.13
CA THR A 33 -1.97 -22.84 23.85
C THR A 33 -1.26 -23.48 22.66
N ALA A 34 -0.05 -24.02 22.85
CA ALA A 34 0.69 -24.69 21.78
C ALA A 34 0.01 -25.98 21.28
N LEU A 35 -0.66 -26.74 22.16
CA LEU A 35 -1.34 -27.99 21.78
C LEU A 35 -2.63 -27.75 21.00
N LEU A 36 -3.34 -26.64 21.25
CA LEU A 36 -4.56 -26.28 20.51
C LEU A 36 -4.23 -25.81 19.08
N ALA A 37 -3.15 -25.07 18.89
CA ALA A 37 -2.71 -24.63 17.56
C ALA A 37 -2.31 -25.82 16.66
N LEU A 38 -1.64 -26.84 17.24
CA LEU A 38 -1.24 -28.03 16.48
C LEU A 38 -2.45 -28.86 16.02
N GLY A 39 -3.49 -28.98 16.87
CA GLY A 39 -4.72 -29.70 16.52
C GLY A 39 -5.46 -29.08 15.33
N LEU A 40 -5.50 -27.75 15.26
CA LEU A 40 -6.21 -27.02 14.21
C LEU A 40 -5.53 -27.17 12.84
N VAL A 41 -4.18 -27.21 12.82
CA VAL A 41 -3.40 -27.46 11.59
C VAL A 41 -3.63 -28.87 11.04
N VAL A 42 -3.73 -29.89 11.91
CA VAL A 42 -3.98 -31.27 11.48
C VAL A 42 -5.38 -31.42 10.88
N VAL A 43 -6.39 -30.77 11.46
CA VAL A 43 -7.76 -30.79 10.92
C VAL A 43 -7.82 -30.10 9.55
N ALA A 44 -7.16 -28.95 9.39
CA ALA A 44 -7.12 -28.24 8.11
C ALA A 44 -6.44 -29.07 7.00
N ALA A 45 -5.32 -29.74 7.32
CA ALA A 45 -4.64 -30.63 6.37
C ALA A 45 -5.51 -31.82 5.94
N ALA A 46 -6.27 -32.41 6.87
CA ALA A 46 -7.19 -33.51 6.57
C ALA A 46 -8.34 -33.07 5.65
N VAL A 47 -8.89 -31.87 5.83
CA VAL A 47 -9.97 -31.33 4.98
C VAL A 47 -9.47 -31.09 3.55
N VAL A 48 -8.25 -30.55 3.38
CA VAL A 48 -7.65 -30.34 2.05
C VAL A 48 -7.39 -31.69 1.36
N ALA A 49 -6.88 -32.69 2.06
CA ALA A 49 -6.64 -34.02 1.49
C ALA A 49 -7.95 -34.68 0.99
N VAL A 50 -9.05 -34.54 1.74
CA VAL A 50 -10.37 -35.06 1.33
C VAL A 50 -10.95 -34.30 0.13
N ALA A 51 -10.72 -32.99 0.04
CA ALA A 51 -11.16 -32.17 -1.09
C ALA A 51 -10.45 -32.55 -2.40
N VAL A 52 -9.13 -32.80 -2.33
CA VAL A 52 -8.34 -33.23 -3.50
C VAL A 52 -8.75 -34.62 -3.97
N ALA A 53 -9.05 -35.55 -3.05
CA ALA A 53 -9.49 -36.90 -3.40
C ALA A 53 -10.90 -36.97 -4.03
N ARG A 54 -11.69 -35.89 -3.98
CA ARG A 54 -13.07 -35.85 -4.49
C ARG A 54 -13.26 -35.07 -5.79
N GLN A 55 -12.18 -34.63 -6.44
CA GLN A 55 -12.32 -33.98 -7.75
C GLN A 55 -12.81 -34.99 -8.81
N PRO A 56 -13.98 -34.75 -9.45
CA PRO A 56 -14.45 -35.61 -10.53
C PRO A 56 -13.53 -35.50 -11.76
N PRO A 57 -13.37 -36.57 -12.55
CA PRO A 57 -12.54 -36.55 -13.74
C PRO A 57 -13.07 -35.51 -14.74
N GLY A 58 -12.19 -34.60 -15.15
CA GLY A 58 -12.51 -33.53 -16.10
C GLY A 58 -12.88 -34.07 -17.49
N PRO A 59 -13.72 -33.33 -18.24
CA PRO A 59 -14.17 -33.75 -19.57
C PRO A 59 -13.03 -33.72 -20.61
N PRO A 60 -13.10 -34.57 -21.65
CA PRO A 60 -12.07 -34.65 -22.68
C PRO A 60 -12.04 -33.39 -23.57
N THR A 61 -10.83 -32.90 -23.83
CA THR A 61 -10.52 -31.80 -24.73
C THR A 61 -10.72 -32.23 -26.20
N SER A 62 -11.59 -31.51 -26.91
CA SER A 62 -11.79 -31.68 -28.35
C SER A 62 -10.80 -30.80 -29.13
N GLY A 63 -10.10 -31.39 -30.10
CA GLY A 63 -9.08 -30.74 -30.93
C GLY A 63 -9.66 -29.76 -31.98
N PRO A 64 -8.80 -28.93 -32.60
CA PRO A 64 -9.24 -27.84 -33.46
C PRO A 64 -9.58 -28.33 -34.88
N ALA A 65 -10.78 -27.96 -35.35
CA ALA A 65 -11.15 -28.05 -36.75
C ALA A 65 -10.64 -26.81 -37.50
N THR A 66 -9.87 -27.05 -38.56
CA THR A 66 -9.47 -26.05 -39.54
C THR A 66 -10.64 -25.72 -40.45
N SER A 67 -10.94 -24.44 -40.63
CA SER A 67 -11.82 -23.96 -41.70
C SER A 67 -11.25 -22.70 -42.31
N ALA A 68 -11.01 -22.78 -43.61
CA ALA A 68 -10.55 -21.72 -44.48
C ALA A 68 -11.69 -20.72 -44.76
N SER A 69 -11.35 -19.44 -44.86
CA SER A 69 -12.21 -18.44 -45.49
C SER A 69 -11.34 -17.32 -46.08
N THR A 70 -11.34 -17.24 -47.40
CA THR A 70 -10.94 -16.08 -48.20
C THR A 70 -11.85 -14.88 -47.93
N PRO A 71 -11.35 -13.65 -48.12
CA PRO A 71 -12.15 -12.71 -48.90
C PRO A 71 -11.35 -11.89 -49.92
N SER A 72 -12.10 -11.55 -50.98
CA SER A 72 -11.72 -10.77 -52.15
C SER A 72 -11.60 -9.28 -51.87
N SER A 73 -10.84 -8.63 -52.76
CA SER A 73 -10.49 -7.21 -52.85
C SER A 73 -11.67 -6.26 -53.07
N ALA A 74 -11.57 -5.04 -52.54
CA ALA A 74 -12.09 -3.82 -53.16
C ALA A 74 -11.31 -2.58 -52.68
N SER A 75 -11.03 -1.67 -53.61
CA SER A 75 -10.12 -0.53 -53.49
C SER A 75 -10.83 0.78 -53.17
N SER A 76 -10.03 1.76 -52.74
CA SER A 76 -10.01 3.20 -53.12
C SER A 76 -10.48 4.29 -52.14
N ALA A 77 -9.62 5.33 -52.09
CA ALA A 77 -9.77 6.74 -51.66
C ALA A 77 -10.12 6.99 -50.17
N GLY A 78 -9.38 7.77 -49.39
CA GLY A 78 -8.68 9.02 -49.69
C GLY A 78 -9.42 10.14 -48.96
N SER A 79 -8.90 10.63 -47.84
CA SER A 79 -9.32 11.89 -47.18
C SER A 79 -8.31 12.24 -46.08
N ASP A 80 -7.47 13.23 -46.36
CA ASP A 80 -6.65 13.93 -45.39
C ASP A 80 -7.54 14.64 -44.36
N GLY A 81 -7.22 14.46 -43.08
CA GLY A 81 -7.90 15.10 -41.97
C GLY A 81 -6.92 15.35 -40.83
N THR A 82 -6.12 16.41 -40.96
CA THR A 82 -5.39 17.03 -39.85
C THR A 82 -6.37 17.58 -38.82
N GLY A 83 -6.71 16.76 -37.83
CA GLY A 83 -7.45 17.14 -36.64
C GLY A 83 -6.55 17.09 -35.42
N THR A 84 -6.04 18.24 -34.98
CA THR A 84 -5.48 18.45 -33.65
C THR A 84 -6.60 18.30 -32.61
N GLY A 85 -6.87 17.07 -32.20
CA GLY A 85 -7.73 16.75 -31.07
C GLY A 85 -6.87 16.12 -29.98
N ALA A 86 -6.58 16.88 -28.92
CA ALA A 86 -6.06 16.35 -27.68
C ALA A 86 -7.15 15.51 -26.99
N ALA A 87 -7.40 14.32 -27.53
CA ALA A 87 -8.09 13.26 -26.83
C ALA A 87 -7.07 12.68 -25.85
N GLY A 88 -7.37 12.77 -24.55
CA GLY A 88 -6.58 12.13 -23.53
C GLY A 88 -6.46 10.65 -23.86
N SER A 89 -5.26 10.24 -24.26
CA SER A 89 -4.91 8.85 -24.48
C SER A 89 -5.26 8.12 -23.19
N GLY A 90 -6.29 7.27 -23.22
CA GLY A 90 -6.49 6.29 -22.16
C GLY A 90 -5.23 5.45 -22.15
N ALA A 91 -4.38 5.68 -21.15
CA ALA A 91 -3.15 4.92 -21.01
C ALA A 91 -3.53 3.45 -20.93
N ASP A 92 -2.89 2.65 -21.78
CA ASP A 92 -3.09 1.21 -21.78
C ASP A 92 -2.73 0.71 -20.38
N PRO A 93 -3.56 -0.10 -19.70
CA PRO A 93 -3.26 -0.60 -18.37
C PRO A 93 -1.99 -1.47 -18.26
N SER A 94 -1.41 -1.83 -19.39
CA SER A 94 -0.08 -2.46 -19.53
C SER A 94 1.07 -1.45 -19.59
N SER A 95 0.80 -0.15 -19.62
CA SER A 95 1.84 0.89 -19.67
C SER A 95 2.65 0.90 -18.37
N ALA A 96 3.96 1.11 -18.51
CA ALA A 96 4.88 1.21 -17.38
C ALA A 96 4.44 2.30 -16.38
N GLU A 97 3.97 3.45 -16.87
CA GLU A 97 3.44 4.54 -16.04
C GLU A 97 2.25 4.10 -15.17
N GLY A 98 1.28 3.37 -15.75
CA GLY A 98 0.13 2.83 -15.02
C GLY A 98 0.55 1.83 -13.93
N ALA A 99 1.54 0.99 -14.21
CA ALA A 99 2.09 0.04 -13.24
C ALA A 99 2.80 0.74 -12.06
N VAL A 100 3.58 1.79 -12.34
CA VAL A 100 4.26 2.60 -11.32
C VAL A 100 3.24 3.31 -10.43
N GLN A 101 2.20 3.89 -11.03
CA GLN A 101 1.17 4.59 -10.27
C GLN A 101 0.33 3.63 -9.40
N ALA A 102 0.04 2.43 -9.90
CA ALA A 102 -0.61 1.37 -9.12
C ALA A 102 0.27 0.91 -7.95
N ALA A 103 1.58 0.76 -8.17
CA ALA A 103 2.54 0.47 -7.11
C ALA A 103 2.61 1.58 -6.05
N ALA A 104 2.58 2.85 -6.49
CA ALA A 104 2.57 4.01 -5.62
C ALA A 104 1.34 4.00 -4.69
N VAL A 105 0.16 3.79 -5.29
CA VAL A 105 -1.12 3.68 -4.58
C VAL A 105 -1.08 2.54 -3.56
N TRP A 106 -0.58 1.37 -3.96
CA TRP A 106 -0.50 0.21 -3.07
C TRP A 106 0.45 0.45 -1.89
N LEU A 107 1.60 1.06 -2.14
CA LEU A 107 2.61 1.38 -1.12
C LEU A 107 2.14 2.45 -0.13
N ALA A 108 1.42 3.46 -0.62
CA ALA A 108 0.79 4.46 0.23
C ALA A 108 -0.18 3.79 1.22
N GLY A 109 -0.77 2.67 0.81
CA GLY A 109 -1.63 1.83 1.65
C GLY A 109 -0.94 1.00 2.72
N GLN A 110 0.39 0.83 2.66
CA GLN A 110 1.09 -0.04 3.58
C GLN A 110 1.49 0.69 4.87
N PRO A 111 1.05 0.18 6.05
CA PRO A 111 1.51 0.72 7.32
C PRO A 111 3.01 0.48 7.47
N GLY A 112 3.73 1.45 8.04
CA GLY A 112 5.05 1.18 8.60
C GLY A 112 4.94 0.16 9.75
N ARG A 113 5.98 -0.66 9.97
CA ARG A 113 6.04 -1.48 11.19
C ARG A 113 6.02 -0.58 12.43
N ALA A 114 5.39 -1.06 13.51
CA ALA A 114 5.22 -0.31 14.74
C ALA A 114 6.56 0.28 15.23
N GLY A 115 6.67 1.60 15.22
CA GLY A 115 7.85 2.33 15.70
C GLY A 115 8.93 2.67 14.67
N GLN A 116 8.77 2.29 13.40
CA GLN A 116 9.68 2.73 12.33
C GLN A 116 8.90 3.10 11.06
N PRO A 117 9.14 4.28 10.46
CA PRO A 117 8.63 4.56 9.13
C PRO A 117 9.27 3.54 8.19
N GLY A 118 8.48 2.61 7.65
CA GLY A 118 8.98 1.58 6.75
C GLY A 118 9.49 2.26 5.47
N GLY A 119 10.80 2.38 5.34
CA GLY A 119 11.44 2.92 4.14
C GLY A 119 11.13 2.07 2.91
N VAL A 120 11.14 2.69 1.75
CA VAL A 120 10.91 2.04 0.46
C VAL A 120 12.13 2.27 -0.39
N ALA A 121 12.88 1.20 -0.66
CA ALA A 121 13.96 1.23 -1.63
C ALA A 121 13.35 1.15 -3.03
N VAL A 122 13.66 2.11 -3.90
CA VAL A 122 13.02 2.22 -5.22
C VAL A 122 14.06 2.12 -6.32
N ASP A 123 13.72 1.37 -7.35
CA ASP A 123 14.43 1.39 -8.62
C ASP A 123 14.73 2.85 -9.07
N PRO A 124 15.99 3.23 -9.30
CA PRO A 124 16.34 4.59 -9.67
C PRO A 124 15.53 5.16 -10.85
N GLU A 125 15.17 4.34 -11.84
CA GLU A 125 14.38 4.78 -12.99
C GLU A 125 12.92 5.10 -12.63
N LEU A 126 12.40 4.50 -11.56
CA LEU A 126 11.03 4.73 -11.09
C LEU A 126 10.94 5.78 -9.98
N TYR A 127 12.08 6.30 -9.50
CA TYR A 127 12.14 7.13 -8.31
C TYR A 127 11.35 8.43 -8.48
N ASP A 128 11.56 9.15 -9.58
CA ASP A 128 10.91 10.45 -9.80
C ASP A 128 9.39 10.31 -9.94
N ASP A 129 8.94 9.26 -10.64
CA ASP A 129 7.52 8.95 -10.80
C ASP A 129 6.86 8.58 -9.47
N LEU A 130 7.53 7.78 -8.63
CA LEU A 130 7.03 7.43 -7.30
C LEU A 130 7.12 8.60 -6.32
N ALA A 131 8.16 9.44 -6.42
CA ALA A 131 8.35 10.62 -5.60
C ALA A 131 7.32 11.72 -5.92
N SER A 132 6.74 11.71 -7.12
CA SER A 132 5.59 12.55 -7.46
C SER A 132 4.36 12.29 -6.56
N SER A 133 4.30 11.11 -5.93
CA SER A 133 3.33 10.81 -4.87
C SER A 133 3.79 11.42 -3.54
N ALA A 134 3.11 12.48 -3.10
CA ALA A 134 3.44 13.20 -1.87
C ALA A 134 3.49 12.29 -0.62
N GLN A 135 2.68 11.24 -0.60
CA GLN A 135 2.58 10.31 0.53
C GLN A 135 3.80 9.38 0.63
N LEU A 136 4.51 9.16 -0.48
CA LEU A 136 5.67 8.28 -0.53
C LEU A 136 6.98 9.03 -0.44
N ALA A 137 7.06 10.26 -0.95
CA ALA A 137 8.31 11.02 -1.09
C ALA A 137 9.19 11.01 0.19
N SER A 138 8.59 11.10 1.38
CA SER A 138 9.31 11.09 2.67
C SER A 138 9.87 9.72 3.09
N ARG A 139 9.46 8.64 2.41
CA ARG A 139 9.83 7.24 2.69
C ARG A 139 10.72 6.64 1.60
N LEU A 140 10.84 7.27 0.43
CA LEU A 140 11.58 6.71 -0.70
C LEU A 140 13.08 6.94 -0.55
N VAL A 141 13.85 5.87 -0.73
CA VAL A 141 15.31 5.90 -0.85
C VAL A 141 15.67 5.24 -2.19
N PRO A 142 16.52 5.85 -3.02
CA PRO A 142 17.01 5.18 -4.22
C PRO A 142 17.73 3.89 -3.86
N ALA A 143 17.36 2.78 -4.51
CA ALA A 143 17.99 1.49 -4.28
C ALA A 143 19.40 1.49 -4.90
N PRO A 144 20.44 1.10 -4.15
CA PRO A 144 21.79 1.19 -4.67
C PRO A 144 22.11 -0.03 -5.54
N VAL A 145 22.38 0.21 -6.82
CA VAL A 145 22.60 -0.83 -7.84
C VAL A 145 24.06 -1.29 -7.95
N ALA A 146 25.01 -0.49 -7.46
CA ALA A 146 26.44 -0.78 -7.52
C ALA A 146 26.91 -1.70 -6.37
N ALA A 147 27.96 -2.50 -6.62
CA ALA A 147 28.61 -3.29 -5.57
C ALA A 147 29.32 -2.38 -4.55
N GLY A 148 29.16 -2.67 -3.25
CA GLY A 148 29.84 -1.96 -2.16
C GLY A 148 29.12 -0.73 -1.59
N SER A 149 27.85 -0.53 -1.94
CA SER A 149 27.00 0.53 -1.37
C SER A 149 26.36 0.12 -0.04
N GLY A 150 26.26 1.09 0.89
CA GLY A 150 25.78 0.89 2.26
C GLY A 150 24.37 0.32 2.39
N ASP A 151 24.08 -0.15 3.60
CA ASP A 151 22.77 -0.72 3.96
C ASP A 151 21.67 0.33 3.83
N VAL A 152 20.58 -0.05 3.15
CA VAL A 152 19.35 0.77 3.11
C VAL A 152 18.38 0.23 4.15
N ALA A 153 17.97 1.12 5.06
CA ALA A 153 16.88 0.84 6.00
C ALA A 153 15.53 0.91 5.27
N ALA A 154 15.21 -0.15 4.52
CA ALA A 154 13.94 -0.30 3.83
C ALA A 154 13.18 -1.54 4.33
N GLN A 155 11.85 -1.41 4.39
CA GLN A 155 10.95 -2.53 4.57
C GLN A 155 10.46 -3.07 3.22
N TRP A 156 10.37 -2.19 2.22
CA TRP A 156 9.84 -2.52 0.91
C TRP A 156 10.87 -2.22 -0.18
N VAL A 157 10.85 -3.00 -1.24
CA VAL A 157 11.58 -2.74 -2.48
C VAL A 157 10.58 -2.61 -3.61
N VAL A 158 10.70 -1.54 -4.41
CA VAL A 158 10.01 -1.42 -5.71
C VAL A 158 11.03 -1.72 -6.79
N ALA A 159 10.83 -2.84 -7.48
CA ALA A 159 11.72 -3.32 -8.52
C ALA A 159 11.07 -3.14 -9.89
N GLY A 160 11.64 -2.26 -10.71
CA GLY A 160 11.38 -2.14 -12.13
C GLY A 160 12.32 -3.03 -12.96
N PRO A 161 12.37 -2.82 -14.28
CA PRO A 161 13.25 -3.58 -15.19
C PRO A 161 14.74 -3.38 -14.86
N SER A 162 15.20 -2.14 -14.74
CA SER A 162 16.59 -1.79 -14.42
C SER A 162 17.07 -2.48 -13.15
N LEU A 163 16.29 -2.43 -12.08
CA LEU A 163 16.68 -3.06 -10.83
C LEU A 163 16.69 -4.59 -10.90
N ARG A 164 15.86 -5.21 -11.75
CA ARG A 164 15.84 -6.68 -11.94
C ARG A 164 16.98 -7.18 -12.83
N ASP A 165 17.32 -6.42 -13.86
CA ASP A 165 18.28 -6.84 -14.88
C ASP A 165 19.71 -6.40 -14.57
N GLU A 166 19.90 -5.26 -13.90
CA GLU A 166 21.21 -4.63 -13.70
C GLU A 166 21.77 -4.79 -12.27
N ALA A 167 21.06 -5.49 -11.38
CA ALA A 167 21.54 -5.70 -10.01
C ALA A 167 22.88 -6.47 -10.00
N ALA A 168 23.97 -5.75 -9.75
CA ALA A 168 25.29 -6.33 -9.74
C ALA A 168 25.38 -7.45 -8.69
N PRO A 169 25.97 -8.63 -8.99
CA PRO A 169 26.14 -9.69 -8.01
C PRO A 169 26.86 -9.18 -6.75
N GLY A 170 26.28 -9.47 -5.59
CA GLY A 170 26.82 -9.02 -4.30
C GLY A 170 26.47 -7.58 -3.90
N SER A 171 25.76 -6.81 -4.74
CA SER A 171 25.13 -5.55 -4.32
C SER A 171 24.04 -5.78 -3.27
N TRP A 172 23.72 -4.73 -2.51
CA TRP A 172 22.56 -4.74 -1.60
C TRP A 172 21.28 -5.08 -2.36
N THR A 173 21.09 -4.49 -3.54
CA THR A 173 19.92 -4.74 -4.39
C THR A 173 19.78 -6.20 -4.80
N ALA A 174 20.86 -6.84 -5.27
CA ALA A 174 20.82 -8.27 -5.63
C ALA A 174 20.46 -9.15 -4.42
N GLN A 175 20.99 -8.82 -3.23
CA GLN A 175 20.67 -9.53 -1.99
C GLN A 175 19.22 -9.27 -1.54
N ALA A 176 18.77 -8.02 -1.62
CA ALA A 176 17.43 -7.58 -1.30
C ALA A 176 16.39 -8.27 -2.20
N LEU A 177 16.62 -8.36 -3.51
CA LEU A 177 15.77 -9.10 -4.44
C LEU A 177 15.76 -10.60 -4.13
N ALA A 178 16.92 -11.20 -3.84
CA ALA A 178 17.03 -12.62 -3.54
C ALA A 178 16.38 -13.01 -2.18
N GLY A 179 16.46 -12.12 -1.20
CA GLY A 179 15.96 -12.33 0.17
C GLY A 179 14.60 -11.69 0.47
N SER A 180 13.93 -11.11 -0.53
CA SER A 180 12.60 -10.51 -0.38
C SER A 180 11.51 -11.38 -1.00
N ARG A 181 10.29 -11.19 -0.50
CA ARG A 181 9.09 -11.82 -1.04
C ARG A 181 8.29 -10.82 -1.87
N THR A 182 7.92 -11.18 -3.09
CA THR A 182 6.95 -10.41 -3.90
C THR A 182 5.58 -10.43 -3.23
N VAL A 183 5.04 -9.24 -2.95
CA VAL A 183 3.73 -9.04 -2.30
C VAL A 183 2.71 -8.45 -3.26
N ALA A 184 3.16 -7.72 -4.27
CA ALA A 184 2.33 -7.18 -5.34
C ALA A 184 3.12 -7.08 -6.65
N VAL A 185 2.41 -7.19 -7.77
CA VAL A 185 2.96 -7.06 -9.12
C VAL A 185 1.98 -6.22 -9.91
N PHE A 186 2.48 -5.21 -10.61
CA PHE A 186 1.71 -4.31 -11.45
C PHE A 186 2.31 -4.30 -12.86
N GLY A 187 1.46 -4.27 -13.88
CA GLY A 187 1.90 -4.37 -15.28
C GLY A 187 2.50 -5.74 -15.65
N ASP A 188 2.99 -5.84 -16.88
CA ASP A 188 3.61 -7.03 -17.46
C ASP A 188 4.83 -6.67 -18.33
N GLY A 189 5.58 -7.69 -18.76
CA GLY A 189 6.78 -7.53 -19.59
C GLY A 189 7.80 -6.53 -19.03
N ASP A 190 8.19 -5.57 -19.88
CA ASP A 190 9.13 -4.50 -19.57
C ASP A 190 8.48 -3.36 -18.76
N GLY A 191 7.14 -3.30 -18.68
CA GLY A 191 6.42 -2.36 -17.81
C GLY A 191 6.15 -2.91 -16.41
N ARG A 192 6.63 -4.13 -16.11
CA ARG A 192 6.33 -4.83 -14.86
C ARG A 192 7.05 -4.20 -13.67
N VAL A 193 6.26 -3.76 -12.69
CA VAL A 193 6.72 -3.25 -11.39
C VAL A 193 6.39 -4.28 -10.31
N GLU A 194 7.41 -4.75 -9.60
CA GLU A 194 7.25 -5.66 -8.46
C GLU A 194 7.43 -4.90 -7.14
N VAL A 195 6.46 -5.02 -6.23
CA VAL A 195 6.63 -4.59 -4.84
C VAL A 195 6.96 -5.81 -3.99
N ARG A 196 8.07 -5.73 -3.26
CA ARG A 196 8.64 -6.83 -2.50
C ARG A 196 8.83 -6.42 -1.05
N GLU A 197 8.50 -7.31 -0.12
CA GLU A 197 8.76 -7.13 1.32
C GLU A 197 10.14 -7.70 1.66
N LEU A 198 10.97 -6.91 2.34
CA LEU A 198 12.23 -7.37 2.91
C LEU A 198 11.96 -8.12 4.22
N ASP A 199 12.44 -9.36 4.29
CA ASP A 199 12.43 -10.10 5.54
C ASP A 199 13.27 -9.35 6.58
N GLY A 200 12.69 -9.10 7.75
CA GLY A 200 13.25 -8.21 8.78
C GLY A 200 14.64 -8.59 9.31
N THR A 201 15.19 -9.73 8.88
CA THR A 201 16.57 -10.16 9.13
C THR A 201 17.61 -9.37 8.35
N ALA A 202 17.25 -8.67 7.27
CA ALA A 202 18.18 -7.85 6.49
C ALA A 202 18.37 -6.41 7.05
N ALA A 203 17.52 -5.99 8.00
CA ALA A 203 17.45 -4.60 8.49
C ALA A 203 18.12 -4.41 9.86
N SER A 204 19.25 -5.08 10.14
CA SER A 204 20.00 -4.90 11.39
C SER A 204 21.05 -3.78 11.35
N GLY A 205 21.19 -3.06 10.24
CA GLY A 205 21.97 -1.83 10.18
C GLY A 205 21.22 -0.67 10.85
N GLU A 206 21.93 0.17 11.60
CA GLU A 206 21.40 1.48 12.01
C GLU A 206 20.81 2.20 10.78
N PRO A 207 19.72 2.97 10.94
CA PRO A 207 19.20 3.79 9.86
C PRO A 207 20.28 4.79 9.42
N VAL A 208 20.99 4.47 8.33
CA VAL A 208 21.87 5.42 7.66
C VAL A 208 20.96 6.43 6.99
N VAL A 209 20.66 7.50 7.71
CA VAL A 209 20.29 8.76 7.06
C VAL A 209 21.54 9.19 6.30
N PRO A 210 21.53 9.32 4.97
CA PRO A 210 22.64 9.95 4.27
C PRO A 210 22.60 11.46 4.57
N LEU A 211 23.04 11.83 5.78
CA LEU A 211 23.46 13.18 6.07
C LEU A 211 24.85 13.33 5.47
N ALA A 212 24.88 13.94 4.30
CA ALA A 212 26.07 14.31 3.57
C ALA A 212 27.12 14.94 4.49
N ALA A 213 28.26 14.28 4.63
CA ALA A 213 29.48 14.90 5.09
C ALA A 213 30.66 14.32 4.31
N GLY A 214 31.04 15.01 3.23
CA GLY A 214 32.44 15.02 2.81
C GLY A 214 32.85 14.21 1.57
N ALA A 215 31.96 13.90 0.64
CA ALA A 215 32.40 13.48 -0.69
C ALA A 215 31.61 14.19 -1.79
N ASP A 216 32.36 14.96 -2.57
CA ASP A 216 31.97 15.80 -3.69
C ASP A 216 31.25 14.97 -4.79
N ARG A 217 29.92 14.86 -4.67
CA ARG A 217 28.98 14.37 -5.71
C ARG A 217 27.88 15.41 -5.90
N THR A 218 28.26 16.50 -6.53
CA THR A 218 27.36 17.57 -6.98
C THR A 218 26.53 17.10 -8.18
N THR A 219 25.43 16.39 -7.94
CA THR A 219 24.17 16.39 -8.75
C THR A 219 23.10 15.46 -8.16
N SER A 220 22.94 15.38 -6.83
CA SER A 220 21.63 15.03 -6.29
C SER A 220 20.92 16.36 -6.02
N PRO A 221 19.87 16.71 -6.78
CA PRO A 221 19.15 17.96 -6.52
C PRO A 221 18.67 17.93 -5.06
N PRO A 222 18.76 19.05 -4.32
CA PRO A 222 18.18 19.13 -3.00
C PRO A 222 16.70 18.79 -3.12
N VAL A 223 16.25 17.77 -2.39
CA VAL A 223 14.82 17.42 -2.24
C VAL A 223 14.19 18.46 -1.31
N THR A 224 14.18 19.72 -1.76
CA THR A 224 13.44 20.85 -1.16
C THR A 224 12.07 21.00 -1.80
N SER A 225 11.62 19.98 -2.52
CA SER A 225 10.28 19.92 -3.09
C SER A 225 9.29 19.84 -1.94
N ALA A 226 8.63 20.96 -1.65
CA ALA A 226 7.40 20.95 -0.87
C ALA A 226 6.51 19.80 -1.42
N PRO A 227 5.84 19.02 -0.55
CA PRO A 227 5.04 17.89 -0.99
C PRO A 227 4.11 18.33 -2.12
N PRO A 228 4.06 17.60 -3.25
CA PRO A 228 3.28 18.01 -4.41
C PRO A 228 1.85 18.31 -3.98
N ARG A 229 1.29 19.41 -4.51
CA ARG A 229 -0.09 19.82 -4.20
C ARG A 229 -1.00 18.64 -4.51
N ALA A 230 -1.91 18.35 -3.58
CA ALA A 230 -2.95 17.35 -3.81
C ALA A 230 -3.84 17.82 -4.97
N THR A 231 -3.59 17.29 -6.16
CA THR A 231 -4.35 17.57 -7.38
C THR A 231 -5.49 16.56 -7.51
N ALA A 232 -6.62 17.00 -8.06
CA ALA A 232 -7.73 16.12 -8.39
C ALA A 232 -7.46 15.38 -9.70
N THR A 233 -6.37 14.63 -9.72
CA THR A 233 -5.95 13.83 -10.87
C THR A 233 -6.82 12.60 -10.94
N ALA A 234 -7.31 12.27 -12.14
CA ALA A 234 -8.05 11.04 -12.34
C ALA A 234 -7.12 9.84 -12.16
N ALA A 235 -7.59 8.82 -11.46
CA ALA A 235 -6.94 7.52 -11.37
C ALA A 235 -6.88 6.87 -12.74
N ASP A 236 -5.79 6.16 -12.99
CA ASP A 236 -5.61 5.36 -14.19
C ASP A 236 -6.60 4.18 -14.24
N ALA A 237 -7.08 3.84 -15.43
CA ALA A 237 -8.06 2.76 -15.61
C ALA A 237 -7.52 1.38 -15.17
N ALA A 238 -6.21 1.14 -15.31
CA ALA A 238 -5.53 -0.06 -14.80
C ALA A 238 -5.62 -0.16 -13.29
N ALA A 239 -5.30 0.93 -12.60
CA ALA A 239 -5.30 0.98 -11.15
C ALA A 239 -6.71 0.74 -10.61
N LEU A 240 -7.73 1.26 -11.28
CA LEU A 240 -9.14 1.01 -10.93
C LEU A 240 -9.56 -0.45 -11.22
N ALA A 241 -9.04 -1.06 -12.29
CA ALA A 241 -9.29 -2.48 -12.58
C ALA A 241 -8.63 -3.39 -11.53
N GLU A 242 -7.42 -3.08 -11.08
CA GLU A 242 -6.75 -3.79 -9.99
C GLU A 242 -7.48 -3.61 -8.66
N LEU A 243 -7.95 -2.40 -8.36
CA LEU A 243 -8.76 -2.14 -7.18
C LEU A 243 -10.03 -3.01 -7.17
N GLN A 244 -10.70 -3.18 -8.31
CA GLN A 244 -11.87 -4.05 -8.47
C GLN A 244 -11.55 -5.54 -8.27
N ARG A 245 -10.31 -5.97 -8.48
CA ARG A 245 -9.86 -7.36 -8.27
C ARG A 245 -9.44 -7.65 -6.83
N ASN A 246 -9.33 -6.63 -5.99
CA ASN A 246 -8.87 -6.78 -4.61
C ASN A 246 -9.91 -7.57 -3.77
N PRO A 247 -9.57 -8.77 -3.24
CA PRO A 247 -10.51 -9.62 -2.51
C PRO A 247 -10.95 -9.03 -1.16
N ARG A 248 -10.32 -7.95 -0.70
CA ARG A 248 -10.69 -7.23 0.53
C ARG A 248 -11.62 -6.05 0.24
N LEU A 249 -11.95 -5.80 -1.02
CA LEU A 249 -12.95 -4.82 -1.43
C LEU A 249 -14.10 -5.53 -2.12
N ASP A 250 -15.27 -5.49 -1.50
CA ASP A 250 -16.50 -5.86 -2.17
C ASP A 250 -17.19 -4.60 -2.70
N PHE A 251 -17.52 -4.61 -3.98
CA PHE A 251 -18.17 -3.48 -4.64
C PHE A 251 -19.58 -3.88 -5.06
N SER A 252 -20.56 -3.03 -4.78
CA SER A 252 -21.90 -3.20 -5.34
C SER A 252 -21.85 -3.14 -6.89
N PRO A 253 -22.85 -3.68 -7.60
CA PRO A 253 -22.94 -3.52 -9.06
C PRO A 253 -22.82 -2.07 -9.52
N ARG A 254 -23.46 -1.15 -8.80
CA ARG A 254 -23.45 0.29 -9.09
C ARG A 254 -22.08 0.92 -8.85
N ALA A 255 -21.41 0.55 -7.76
CA ALA A 255 -20.04 1.00 -7.49
C ALA A 255 -19.05 0.50 -8.56
N ARG A 256 -19.21 -0.75 -9.02
CA ARG A 256 -18.39 -1.29 -10.12
C ARG A 256 -18.63 -0.56 -11.44
N GLU A 257 -19.87 -0.22 -11.75
CA GLU A 257 -20.22 0.57 -12.94
C GLU A 257 -19.57 1.97 -12.87
N ALA A 258 -19.68 2.65 -11.73
CA ALA A 258 -19.02 3.94 -11.52
C ALA A 258 -17.50 3.88 -11.67
N LEU A 259 -16.84 2.83 -11.17
CA LEU A 259 -15.39 2.64 -11.33
C LEU A 259 -14.95 2.41 -12.77
N ARG A 260 -15.84 1.92 -13.65
CA ARG A 260 -15.54 1.68 -15.06
C ARG A 260 -15.80 2.90 -15.92
N ASP A 261 -16.91 3.58 -15.65
CA ASP A 261 -17.45 4.58 -16.56
C ASP A 261 -17.08 6.01 -16.15
N GLN A 262 -16.63 6.22 -14.91
CA GLN A 262 -16.37 7.55 -14.36
C GLN A 262 -14.90 7.71 -13.97
N ARG A 263 -14.42 8.95 -14.07
CA ARG A 263 -13.08 9.32 -13.61
C ARG A 263 -13.10 9.35 -12.09
N VAL A 264 -12.35 8.50 -11.42
CA VAL A 264 -12.23 8.51 -9.95
C VAL A 264 -11.00 9.31 -9.55
N ASP A 265 -11.06 10.10 -8.47
CA ASP A 265 -9.87 10.81 -7.96
C ASP A 265 -8.81 9.79 -7.51
N LEU A 266 -7.57 9.97 -7.94
CA LEU A 266 -6.44 9.10 -7.60
C LEU A 266 -6.28 8.94 -6.08
N ARG A 267 -6.52 10.01 -5.33
CA ARG A 267 -6.43 10.00 -3.87
C ARG A 267 -7.52 9.12 -3.25
N LEU A 268 -8.69 9.04 -3.89
CA LEU A 268 -9.79 8.19 -3.43
C LEU A 268 -9.47 6.72 -3.69
N ALA A 269 -8.93 6.41 -4.88
CA ALA A 269 -8.46 5.06 -5.20
C ALA A 269 -7.36 4.62 -4.23
N ALA A 270 -6.39 5.51 -3.94
CA ALA A 270 -5.33 5.26 -2.96
C ALA A 270 -5.87 5.01 -1.55
N LEU A 271 -6.82 5.85 -1.12
CA LEU A 271 -7.50 5.69 0.17
C LEU A 271 -8.17 4.32 0.28
N LEU A 272 -8.94 3.90 -0.74
CA LEU A 272 -9.63 2.61 -0.72
C LEU A 272 -8.64 1.44 -0.66
N ALA A 273 -7.54 1.49 -1.43
CA ALA A 273 -6.49 0.48 -1.36
C ALA A 273 -5.85 0.42 0.04
N GLN A 274 -5.56 1.57 0.65
CA GLN A 274 -5.02 1.67 2.00
C GLN A 274 -5.94 1.06 3.05
N LEU A 275 -7.22 1.42 3.02
CA LEU A 275 -8.18 0.92 3.99
C LEU A 275 -8.40 -0.60 3.83
N ALA A 276 -8.46 -1.09 2.58
CA ALA A 276 -8.58 -2.51 2.26
C ALA A 276 -7.37 -3.35 2.72
N ALA A 277 -6.17 -2.76 2.72
CA ALA A 277 -4.97 -3.42 3.22
C ALA A 277 -5.05 -3.74 4.73
N GLN A 278 -5.88 -3.02 5.48
CA GLN A 278 -6.06 -3.22 6.91
C GLN A 278 -7.22 -4.14 7.21
N GLN A 279 -8.38 -3.90 6.59
CA GLN A 279 -9.60 -4.64 6.85
C GLN A 279 -10.48 -4.74 5.59
N PRO A 280 -11.28 -5.81 5.44
CA PRO A 280 -12.26 -5.90 4.37
C PRO A 280 -13.25 -4.73 4.41
N LEU A 281 -13.61 -4.18 3.25
CA LEU A 281 -14.62 -3.13 3.11
C LEU A 281 -15.66 -3.53 2.06
N SER A 282 -16.89 -3.07 2.27
CA SER A 282 -17.97 -3.13 1.28
C SER A 282 -18.34 -1.71 0.85
N VAL A 283 -18.32 -1.48 -0.47
CA VAL A 283 -18.55 -0.18 -1.11
C VAL A 283 -19.87 -0.24 -1.87
N SER A 284 -20.84 0.55 -1.41
CA SER A 284 -22.20 0.55 -1.95
C SER A 284 -22.37 1.49 -3.14
N ASP A 285 -21.71 2.65 -3.15
CA ASP A 285 -21.83 3.64 -4.22
C ASP A 285 -20.58 4.54 -4.32
N LEU A 286 -20.38 5.13 -5.50
CA LEU A 286 -19.44 6.22 -5.73
C LEU A 286 -20.22 7.40 -6.34
N PRO A 287 -20.89 8.21 -5.50
CA PRO A 287 -21.80 9.23 -5.98
C PRO A 287 -21.05 10.36 -6.70
N ALA A 288 -21.65 10.85 -7.79
CA ALA A 288 -21.12 11.97 -8.56
C ALA A 288 -20.98 13.23 -7.69
N GLY A 289 -19.81 13.86 -7.76
CA GLY A 289 -19.62 15.23 -7.28
C GLY A 289 -20.41 16.21 -8.15
N GLY A 290 -20.74 17.39 -7.61
CA GLY A 290 -21.67 18.37 -8.20
C GLY A 290 -21.31 18.99 -9.57
N GLY A 291 -20.34 18.43 -10.32
CA GLY A 291 -20.03 18.85 -11.68
C GLY A 291 -19.38 17.69 -12.45
N GLY A 292 -20.01 17.24 -13.54
CA GLY A 292 -19.63 16.03 -14.30
C GLY A 292 -18.25 16.05 -14.96
N THR A 293 -17.46 17.10 -14.78
CA THR A 293 -16.07 17.20 -15.26
C THR A 293 -15.04 16.83 -14.19
N GLU A 294 -15.40 16.87 -12.91
CA GLU A 294 -14.49 16.54 -11.83
C GLU A 294 -14.45 15.03 -11.56
N PRO A 295 -13.27 14.46 -11.23
CA PRO A 295 -13.22 13.08 -10.78
C PRO A 295 -14.05 12.84 -9.51
N LEU A 296 -14.58 11.64 -9.35
CA LEU A 296 -15.31 11.20 -8.18
C LEU A 296 -14.43 11.27 -6.93
N ARG A 297 -14.89 12.04 -5.94
CA ARG A 297 -14.19 12.28 -4.66
C ARG A 297 -14.96 11.76 -3.46
N THR A 298 -16.06 11.05 -3.70
CA THR A 298 -16.92 10.53 -2.65
C THR A 298 -17.13 9.04 -2.84
N VAL A 299 -17.10 8.31 -1.73
CA VAL A 299 -17.43 6.89 -1.68
C VAL A 299 -18.38 6.64 -0.52
N VAL A 300 -19.31 5.71 -0.70
CA VAL A 300 -20.22 5.25 0.34
C VAL A 300 -19.83 3.81 0.71
N ILE A 301 -19.52 3.60 1.98
CA ILE A 301 -19.16 2.31 2.57
C ILE A 301 -20.36 1.81 3.36
N ASP A 302 -20.82 0.60 3.10
CA ASP A 302 -21.93 -0.05 3.81
C ASP A 302 -21.47 -1.20 4.72
N GLY A 303 -20.21 -1.64 4.58
CA GLY A 303 -19.64 -2.69 5.42
C GLY A 303 -18.16 -2.48 5.78
N ILE A 304 -17.82 -2.84 7.01
CA ILE A 304 -16.48 -2.79 7.59
C ILE A 304 -16.18 -4.14 8.24
N ALA A 305 -15.02 -4.73 7.93
CA ALA A 305 -14.61 -6.05 8.41
C ALA A 305 -15.65 -7.17 8.15
N GLY A 306 -16.39 -7.04 7.04
CA GLY A 306 -17.45 -7.97 6.65
C GLY A 306 -18.75 -7.85 7.45
N GLN A 307 -18.91 -6.79 8.25
CA GLN A 307 -20.15 -6.47 8.98
C GLN A 307 -20.73 -5.14 8.50
N PRO A 308 -22.06 -4.92 8.57
CA PRO A 308 -22.65 -3.62 8.26
C PRO A 308 -22.06 -2.50 9.12
N VAL A 309 -21.95 -1.29 8.56
CA VAL A 309 -21.55 -0.10 9.36
C VAL A 309 -22.47 0.05 10.57
N GLY A 310 -21.89 0.31 11.74
CA GLY A 310 -22.60 0.44 13.01
C GLY A 310 -22.82 -0.87 13.78
N ALA A 311 -22.62 -2.05 13.15
CA ALA A 311 -22.70 -3.33 13.84
C ALA A 311 -21.49 -3.59 14.77
N ASP A 312 -20.32 -3.04 14.41
CA ASP A 312 -19.08 -3.11 15.20
C ASP A 312 -18.53 -1.68 15.43
N PRO A 313 -18.72 -1.10 16.63
CA PRO A 313 -18.25 0.25 16.94
C PRO A 313 -16.72 0.34 17.04
N ASP A 314 -16.03 -0.75 17.40
CA ASP A 314 -14.57 -0.74 17.52
C ASP A 314 -13.90 -0.71 16.15
N ALA A 315 -14.46 -1.44 15.17
CA ALA A 315 -14.01 -1.40 13.78
C ALA A 315 -14.20 -0.02 13.14
N LEU A 316 -15.33 0.65 13.42
CA LEU A 316 -15.57 2.03 13.00
C LEU A 316 -14.58 3.00 13.64
N ALA A 317 -14.38 2.93 14.96
CA ALA A 317 -13.40 3.77 15.66
C ALA A 317 -11.96 3.54 15.18
N GLN A 318 -11.61 2.32 14.78
CA GLN A 318 -10.32 2.04 14.14
C GLN A 318 -10.20 2.72 12.77
N LEU A 319 -11.24 2.63 11.94
CA LEU A 319 -11.28 3.29 10.64
C LEU A 319 -11.13 4.82 10.77
N GLU A 320 -11.86 5.44 11.69
CA GLU A 320 -11.79 6.89 11.94
C GLU A 320 -10.41 7.34 12.41
N ARG A 321 -9.75 6.54 13.28
CA ARG A 321 -8.36 6.80 13.68
C ARG A 321 -7.42 6.74 12.49
N GLN A 322 -7.61 5.79 11.58
CA GLN A 322 -6.80 5.69 10.35
C GLN A 322 -7.01 6.91 9.46
N LEU A 323 -8.25 7.34 9.23
CA LEU A 323 -8.55 8.55 8.46
C LEU A 323 -7.94 9.80 9.11
N THR A 324 -8.04 9.94 10.43
CA THR A 324 -7.50 11.08 11.16
C THR A 324 -5.97 11.14 11.12
N ALA A 325 -5.30 9.99 11.02
CA ALA A 325 -3.85 9.91 10.88
C ALA A 325 -3.33 10.33 9.50
N GLN A 326 -4.21 10.53 8.51
CA GLN A 326 -3.82 10.99 7.19
C GLN A 326 -3.44 12.48 7.18
N ASP A 327 -2.55 12.82 6.26
CA ASP A 327 -2.20 14.20 5.95
C ASP A 327 -3.45 15.04 5.61
N PRO A 328 -3.55 16.29 6.09
CA PRO A 328 -4.76 17.10 5.93
C PRO A 328 -5.24 17.28 4.48
N SER A 329 -4.34 17.27 3.51
CA SER A 329 -4.65 17.40 2.07
C SER A 329 -5.22 16.13 1.42
N TYR A 330 -5.10 14.99 2.11
CA TYR A 330 -5.57 13.67 1.68
C TYR A 330 -6.64 13.07 2.60
N ARG A 331 -6.86 13.69 3.76
CA ARG A 331 -7.79 13.23 4.79
C ARG A 331 -9.22 13.30 4.29
N ALA A 332 -9.85 12.15 4.10
CA ALA A 332 -11.29 12.10 3.86
C ALA A 332 -12.07 12.44 5.15
N THR A 333 -13.16 13.18 4.98
CA THR A 333 -14.10 13.48 6.06
C THR A 333 -15.16 12.38 6.12
N PRO A 334 -15.26 11.61 7.22
CA PRO A 334 -16.33 10.64 7.41
C PRO A 334 -17.64 11.34 7.77
N GLN A 335 -18.73 10.87 7.19
CA GLN A 335 -20.10 11.28 7.48
C GLN A 335 -20.97 10.03 7.61
N GLU A 336 -21.47 9.77 8.81
CA GLU A 336 -22.44 8.69 9.02
C GLU A 336 -23.81 9.12 8.50
N GLU A 337 -24.39 8.30 7.61
CA GLU A 337 -25.70 8.52 7.03
C GLU A 337 -26.59 7.30 7.27
N ARG A 338 -27.91 7.50 7.25
CA ARG A 338 -28.87 6.40 7.15
C ARG A 338 -29.36 6.28 5.72
N ASP A 339 -29.21 5.09 5.16
CA ASP A 339 -29.84 4.71 3.89
C ASP A 339 -30.94 3.68 4.18
N GLY A 340 -32.17 4.17 4.33
CA GLY A 340 -33.30 3.36 4.80
C GLY A 340 -33.05 2.77 6.20
N PRO A 341 -33.12 1.43 6.38
CA PRO A 341 -32.83 0.78 7.65
C PRO A 341 -31.33 0.57 7.91
N ALA A 342 -30.47 0.76 6.91
CA ALA A 342 -29.04 0.53 7.01
C ALA A 342 -28.32 1.83 7.41
N GLN A 343 -27.24 1.68 8.17
CA GLN A 343 -26.28 2.75 8.42
C GLN A 343 -25.16 2.61 7.38
N VAL A 344 -24.72 3.75 6.83
CA VAL A 344 -23.64 3.81 5.85
C VAL A 344 -22.67 4.91 6.25
N LEU A 345 -21.43 4.79 5.78
CA LEU A 345 -20.37 5.76 5.99
C LEU A 345 -19.99 6.40 4.67
N ARG A 346 -20.32 7.67 4.50
CA ARG A 346 -19.88 8.48 3.36
C ARG A 346 -18.51 9.07 3.67
N LEU A 347 -17.52 8.80 2.82
CA LEU A 347 -16.21 9.43 2.89
C LEU A 347 -16.08 10.46 1.77
N VAL A 348 -15.75 11.70 2.13
CA VAL A 348 -15.60 12.82 1.18
C VAL A 348 -14.16 13.34 1.23
N LEU A 349 -13.46 13.29 0.10
CA LEU A 349 -12.16 13.93 -0.01
C LEU A 349 -12.29 15.45 -0.11
N PRO A 350 -11.33 16.21 0.44
CA PRO A 350 -11.30 17.65 0.25
C PRO A 350 -11.10 17.98 -1.24
N SER A 351 -11.76 19.06 -1.68
CA SER A 351 -11.49 19.66 -2.97
C SER A 351 -10.00 19.91 -3.12
N ALA A 352 -9.43 19.55 -4.27
CA ALA A 352 -8.06 19.93 -4.57
C ALA A 352 -7.96 21.46 -4.50
N GLY A 353 -7.11 21.97 -3.61
CA GLY A 353 -7.03 23.39 -3.31
C GLY A 353 -6.70 24.21 -4.55
N VAL A 354 -7.46 25.30 -4.73
CA VAL A 354 -7.10 26.47 -5.56
C VAL A 354 -5.88 27.15 -4.94
#